data_AF-A0A0R2AJH3-F1
#
_entry.id   AF-A0A0R2AJH3-F1
#
_cell.length_a   1.000
_cell.length_b   1.000
_cell.length_c   1.000
_cell.angle_alpha   90.00
_cell.angle_beta   90.00
_cell.angle_gamma   90.00
#
_symmetry.space_group_name_H-M   'P 1'
#
loop_
_entity.id
_entity.type
_entity.pdbx_description
1 polymer ?
#
loop_
_entity_poly.entity_id
_entity_poly.type
_entity_poly.pdbx_seq_one_letter_code
_entity_poly.pdbx_strand_id
1 'polypeptide(L)'
;MFNDILKELRLGKKWTQGELGQKLHVSDKTIGSWERGTRQPNLETINKIATIFEVSTDYLLGMGTNNIFGLRLKKLRSKTNEIQDAIARKIGISRAVYSHLENGRNEPDNETLIKLASHYNVTTDYLLGHLERNKNTMIGGKIKQLRKQHHLSQEDLASKIGVTQTTVTAWENNKSIPGADTLLFIADYFKVSADELLGRNTNYHTNNLDEMIDIADTFGDVFLLPKDKRIIRGIIKGYLDS
;
A
#
# COMPACT_ATOMS: atom_id res chain seq x y z
N MET A 1 -8.60 18.34 -9.67
CA MET A 1 -7.71 17.17 -9.88
C MET A 1 -7.06 17.25 -11.25
N PHE A 2 -7.72 16.87 -12.37
CA PHE A 2 -7.18 17.10 -13.73
C PHE A 2 -6.89 18.58 -14.02
N ASN A 3 -7.85 19.46 -13.69
CA ASN A 3 -7.79 20.89 -13.95
C ASN A 3 -6.61 21.59 -13.24
N ASP A 4 -6.28 21.14 -12.02
CA ASP A 4 -5.20 21.68 -11.20
C ASP A 4 -3.84 21.21 -11.76
N ILE A 5 -3.72 19.91 -12.07
CA ILE A 5 -2.51 19.30 -12.66
C ILE A 5 -2.20 19.92 -14.02
N LEU A 6 -3.20 20.11 -14.88
CA LEU A 6 -3.03 20.75 -16.18
C LEU A 6 -2.46 22.16 -16.03
N LYS A 7 -2.97 22.94 -15.07
CA LYS A 7 -2.53 24.30 -14.80
C LYS A 7 -1.09 24.32 -14.27
N GLU A 8 -0.76 23.41 -13.34
CA GLU A 8 0.59 23.27 -12.80
C GLU A 8 1.60 22.90 -13.88
N LEU A 9 1.31 21.90 -14.71
CA LEU A 9 2.17 21.48 -15.82
C LEU A 9 2.42 22.64 -16.79
N ARG A 10 1.36 23.39 -17.13
CA ARG A 10 1.48 24.57 -17.99
C ARG A 10 2.39 25.64 -17.38
N LEU A 11 2.17 25.98 -16.11
CA LEU A 11 2.96 27.00 -15.40
C LEU A 11 4.42 26.54 -15.19
N GLY A 12 4.65 25.25 -14.97
CA GLY A 12 6.00 24.67 -14.85
C GLY A 12 6.81 24.79 -16.15
N LYS A 13 6.16 24.69 -17.32
CA LYS A 13 6.78 24.99 -18.62
C LYS A 13 6.80 26.51 -18.94
N LYS A 14 6.33 27.37 -18.03
CA LYS A 14 6.17 28.82 -18.20
C LYS A 14 5.28 29.21 -19.38
N TRP A 15 4.31 28.37 -19.75
CA TRP A 15 3.41 28.63 -20.86
C TRP A 15 2.17 29.43 -20.42
N THR A 16 1.68 30.30 -21.29
CA THR A 16 0.37 30.93 -21.21
C THR A 16 -0.73 29.98 -21.67
N GLN A 17 -1.99 30.25 -21.31
CA GLN A 17 -3.13 29.46 -21.80
C GLN A 17 -3.22 29.48 -23.34
N GLY A 18 -2.82 30.58 -23.97
CA GLY A 18 -2.75 30.71 -25.43
C GLY A 18 -1.67 29.84 -26.05
N GLU A 19 -0.48 29.77 -25.45
CA GLU A 19 0.62 28.92 -25.95
C GLU A 19 0.29 27.43 -25.83
N LEU A 20 -0.33 26.99 -24.73
CA LEU A 20 -0.83 25.62 -24.61
C LEU A 20 -1.96 25.35 -25.60
N GLY A 21 -2.85 26.33 -25.81
CA GLY A 21 -3.91 26.26 -26.81
C GLY A 21 -3.36 26.04 -28.22
N GLN A 22 -2.34 26.81 -28.62
CA GLN A 22 -1.68 26.65 -29.92
C GLN A 22 -1.10 25.24 -30.11
N LYS A 23 -0.43 24.68 -29.09
CA LYS A 23 0.13 23.31 -29.13
C LYS A 23 -0.92 22.21 -29.25
N LEU A 24 -2.11 22.45 -28.72
CA LEU A 24 -3.23 21.51 -28.73
C LEU A 24 -4.24 21.78 -29.86
N HIS A 25 -4.00 22.81 -30.68
CA HIS A 25 -4.94 23.31 -31.69
C HIS A 25 -6.33 23.63 -31.11
N VAL A 26 -6.36 24.26 -29.93
CA VAL A 26 -7.59 24.75 -29.26
C VAL A 26 -7.43 26.20 -28.83
N SER A 27 -8.54 26.90 -28.57
CA SER A 27 -8.50 28.26 -28.05
C SER A 27 -7.99 28.34 -26.61
N ASP A 28 -7.36 29.45 -26.26
CA ASP A 28 -7.01 29.83 -24.88
C ASP A 28 -8.21 29.74 -23.92
N LYS A 29 -9.41 30.16 -24.38
CA LYS A 29 -10.67 30.02 -23.64
C LYS A 29 -11.00 28.57 -23.31
N THR A 30 -10.70 27.65 -24.23
CA THR A 30 -10.89 26.20 -24.03
C THR A 30 -9.98 25.70 -22.92
N ILE A 31 -8.69 26.06 -22.95
CA ILE A 31 -7.74 25.75 -21.87
C ILE A 31 -8.22 26.33 -20.53
N GLY A 32 -8.63 27.60 -20.51
CA GLY A 32 -9.16 28.24 -19.30
C GLY A 32 -10.42 27.55 -18.75
N SER A 33 -11.27 27.01 -19.63
CA SER A 33 -12.45 26.24 -19.21
C SER A 33 -12.09 24.88 -18.59
N TRP A 34 -11.01 24.25 -19.07
CA TRP A 34 -10.47 23.03 -18.49
C TRP A 34 -9.80 23.28 -17.14
N GLU A 35 -8.99 24.33 -17.01
CA GLU A 35 -8.32 24.69 -15.75
C GLU A 35 -9.29 25.12 -14.63
N ARG A 36 -10.44 25.69 -15.00
CA ARG A 36 -11.53 25.98 -14.05
C ARG A 36 -12.44 24.79 -13.78
N GLY A 37 -12.30 23.70 -14.53
CA GLY A 37 -13.13 22.50 -14.40
C GLY A 37 -14.55 22.66 -14.94
N THR A 38 -14.87 23.74 -15.66
CA THR A 38 -16.21 23.97 -16.23
C THR A 38 -16.48 23.10 -17.47
N ARG A 39 -15.42 22.64 -18.13
CA ARG A 39 -15.48 21.68 -19.25
C ARG A 39 -14.34 20.68 -19.10
N GLN A 40 -14.47 19.53 -19.74
CA GLN A 40 -13.42 18.51 -19.79
C GLN A 40 -13.01 18.24 -21.25
N PRO A 41 -11.71 17.95 -21.51
CA PRO A 41 -11.26 17.47 -22.80
C PRO A 41 -11.75 16.04 -23.07
N ASN A 42 -11.81 15.66 -24.35
CA ASN A 42 -12.07 14.27 -24.73
C ASN A 42 -10.81 13.40 -24.57
N LEU A 43 -10.97 12.08 -24.65
CA LEU A 43 -9.90 11.10 -24.46
C LEU A 43 -8.69 11.34 -25.37
N GLU A 44 -8.95 11.65 -26.65
CA GLU A 44 -7.89 11.96 -27.63
C GLU A 44 -7.06 13.17 -27.18
N THR A 45 -7.73 14.22 -26.73
CA THR A 45 -7.08 15.44 -26.25
C THR A 45 -6.31 15.19 -24.95
N ILE A 46 -6.84 14.37 -24.04
CA ILE A 46 -6.14 14.00 -22.80
C ILE A 46 -4.82 13.28 -23.16
N ASN A 47 -4.83 12.35 -24.11
CA ASN A 47 -3.61 11.69 -24.56
C ASN A 47 -2.62 12.69 -25.19
N LYS A 48 -3.08 13.65 -26.01
CA LYS A 48 -2.21 14.70 -26.55
C LYS A 48 -1.57 15.56 -25.46
N ILE A 49 -2.35 15.95 -24.46
CA ILE A 49 -1.84 16.71 -23.31
C ILE A 49 -0.78 15.89 -22.56
N ALA A 50 -1.06 14.61 -22.28
CA ALA A 50 -0.14 13.72 -21.59
C ALA A 50 1.20 13.61 -22.36
N THR A 51 1.14 13.42 -23.68
CA THR A 51 2.32 13.38 -24.55
C THR A 51 3.10 14.70 -24.54
N ILE A 52 2.43 15.86 -24.66
CA ILE A 52 3.08 17.18 -24.69
C ILE A 52 3.85 17.46 -23.40
N PHE A 53 3.33 17.01 -22.26
CA PHE A 53 3.96 17.20 -20.96
C PHE A 53 4.87 16.04 -20.54
N GLU A 54 5.01 15.01 -21.37
CA GLU A 54 5.82 13.81 -21.09
C GLU A 54 5.41 13.11 -19.78
N VAL A 55 4.10 13.09 -19.52
CA VAL A 55 3.50 12.43 -18.35
C VAL A 55 2.55 11.31 -18.78
N SER A 56 2.22 10.39 -17.89
CA SER A 56 1.17 9.40 -18.18
C SER A 56 -0.21 10.04 -18.16
N THR A 57 -1.14 9.48 -18.95
CA THR A 57 -2.57 9.84 -18.91
C THR A 57 -3.14 9.67 -17.51
N ASP A 58 -2.69 8.64 -16.78
CA ASP A 58 -3.06 8.41 -15.39
C ASP A 58 -2.61 9.55 -14.48
N TYR A 59 -1.36 10.02 -14.58
CA TYR A 59 -0.88 11.16 -13.81
C TYR A 59 -1.70 12.42 -14.12
N LEU A 60 -1.92 12.71 -15.39
CA LEU A 60 -2.67 13.88 -15.84
C LEU A 60 -4.12 13.88 -15.32
N LEU A 61 -4.76 12.72 -15.32
CA LEU A 61 -6.12 12.54 -14.79
C LEU A 61 -6.17 12.46 -13.26
N GLY A 62 -5.02 12.49 -12.58
CA GLY A 62 -4.91 12.29 -11.13
C GLY A 62 -5.25 10.86 -10.70
N MET A 63 -5.16 9.90 -11.63
CA MET A 63 -5.26 8.45 -11.42
C MET A 63 -3.89 7.81 -11.15
N GLY A 64 -2.80 8.58 -11.22
CA GLY A 64 -1.49 8.17 -10.74
C GLY A 64 -1.51 7.85 -9.24
N THR A 65 -0.48 7.15 -8.78
CA THR A 65 -0.26 6.67 -7.40
C THR A 65 -0.59 7.65 -6.27
N ASN A 66 -0.63 8.95 -6.53
CA ASN A 66 -0.80 10.00 -5.53
C ASN A 66 -2.22 10.16 -4.98
N ASN A 67 -3.25 9.53 -5.55
CA ASN A 67 -4.58 9.48 -4.91
C ASN A 67 -4.92 8.11 -4.29
N ILE A 68 -4.04 7.11 -4.35
CA ILE A 68 -4.33 5.85 -3.67
C ILE A 68 -4.49 6.06 -2.16
N PHE A 69 -3.69 6.98 -1.61
CA PHE A 69 -3.76 7.41 -0.22
C PHE A 69 -5.11 8.03 0.12
N GLY A 70 -5.54 9.06 -0.61
CA GLY A 70 -6.82 9.73 -0.37
C GLY A 70 -8.03 8.80 -0.56
N LEU A 71 -7.99 7.93 -1.58
CA LEU A 71 -9.01 6.91 -1.80
C LEU A 71 -9.08 5.88 -0.67
N ARG A 72 -7.94 5.42 -0.17
CA ARG A 72 -7.87 4.47 0.95
C ARG A 72 -8.37 5.10 2.24
N LEU A 73 -8.01 6.35 2.52
CA LEU A 73 -8.56 7.09 3.66
C LEU A 73 -10.08 7.20 3.58
N LYS A 74 -10.63 7.59 2.43
CA LYS A 74 -12.10 7.62 2.22
C LYS A 74 -12.73 6.26 2.47
N LYS A 75 -12.11 5.18 1.95
CA LYS A 75 -12.61 3.81 2.10
C LYS A 75 -12.60 3.36 3.57
N LEU A 76 -11.50 3.60 4.29
CA LEU A 76 -11.34 3.24 5.70
C LEU A 76 -12.33 4.03 6.56
N ARG A 77 -12.44 5.34 6.33
CA ARG A 77 -13.41 6.21 6.98
C ARG A 77 -14.86 5.74 6.78
N SER A 78 -15.24 5.33 5.57
CA SER A 78 -16.57 4.79 5.30
C SER A 78 -16.83 3.45 6.00
N LYS A 79 -15.81 2.63 6.23
CA LYS A 79 -15.94 1.38 6.99
C LYS A 79 -16.15 1.63 8.48
N THR A 80 -15.50 2.67 9.03
CA THR A 80 -15.63 3.04 10.44
C THR A 80 -16.82 3.97 10.70
N ASN A 81 -17.54 4.42 9.66
CA ASN A 81 -18.62 5.41 9.72
C ASN A 81 -18.21 6.72 10.42
N GLU A 82 -16.93 7.09 10.32
CA GLU A 82 -16.41 8.31 10.92
C GLU A 82 -16.57 9.51 9.98
N ILE A 83 -16.78 10.69 10.57
CA ILE A 83 -16.76 11.96 9.85
C ILE A 83 -15.33 12.52 9.81
N GLN A 84 -14.99 13.24 8.73
CA GLN A 84 -13.65 13.83 8.52
C GLN A 84 -13.17 14.63 9.74
N ASP A 85 -14.08 15.36 10.37
CA ASP A 85 -13.79 16.21 11.53
C ASP A 85 -13.45 15.41 12.80
N ALA A 86 -14.05 14.23 12.99
CA ALA A 86 -13.76 13.38 14.14
C ALA A 86 -12.35 12.79 14.05
N ILE A 87 -11.95 12.32 12.86
CA ILE A 87 -10.62 11.76 12.62
C ILE A 87 -9.55 12.85 12.72
N ALA A 88 -9.79 14.02 12.12
CA ALA A 88 -8.89 15.15 12.18
C ALA A 88 -8.56 15.54 13.63
N ARG A 89 -9.58 15.60 14.49
CA ARG A 89 -9.39 15.85 15.94
C ARG A 89 -8.60 14.75 16.64
N LYS A 90 -8.86 13.47 16.33
CA LYS A 90 -8.13 12.34 16.93
C LYS A 90 -6.64 12.33 16.58
N ILE A 91 -6.28 12.65 15.34
CA ILE A 91 -4.89 12.64 14.87
C ILE A 91 -4.18 14.00 15.03
N GLY A 92 -4.89 15.03 15.53
CA GLY A 92 -4.32 16.33 15.84
C GLY A 92 -4.08 17.23 14.62
N ILE A 93 -4.89 17.11 13.56
CA ILE A 93 -4.83 18.00 12.38
C ILE A 93 -6.16 18.75 12.19
N SER A 94 -6.17 19.79 11.36
CA SER A 94 -7.42 20.48 11.03
C SER A 94 -8.28 19.66 10.07
N ARG A 95 -9.61 19.83 10.14
CA ARG A 95 -10.56 19.22 9.20
C ARG A 95 -10.24 19.58 7.74
N ALA A 96 -9.75 20.79 7.50
CA ALA A 96 -9.34 21.22 6.16
C ALA A 96 -8.14 20.42 5.64
N VAL A 97 -7.13 20.20 6.49
CA VAL A 97 -5.96 19.37 6.15
C VAL A 97 -6.40 17.94 5.87
N TYR A 98 -7.22 17.33 6.74
CA TYR A 98 -7.75 15.98 6.49
C TYR A 98 -8.53 15.89 5.17
N SER A 99 -9.33 16.90 4.85
CA SER A 99 -10.06 16.97 3.58
C SER A 99 -9.11 17.05 2.38
N HIS A 100 -8.01 17.80 2.48
CA HIS A 100 -7.00 17.88 1.42
C HIS A 100 -6.26 16.56 1.22
N LEU A 101 -5.95 15.85 2.30
CA LEU A 101 -5.37 14.49 2.26
C LEU A 101 -6.30 13.52 1.51
N GLU A 102 -7.59 13.49 1.86
CA GLU A 102 -8.58 12.62 1.21
C GLU A 102 -8.85 12.96 -0.27
N ASN A 103 -8.52 14.18 -0.70
CA ASN A 103 -8.72 14.64 -2.07
C ASN A 103 -7.41 14.68 -2.88
N GLY A 104 -6.29 14.23 -2.31
CA GLY A 104 -4.98 14.23 -2.97
C GLY A 104 -4.44 15.63 -3.26
N ARG A 105 -4.86 16.64 -2.49
CA ARG A 105 -4.36 18.02 -2.58
C ARG A 105 -3.13 18.27 -1.71
N ASN A 106 -2.99 17.49 -0.63
CA ASN A 106 -1.84 17.54 0.26
C ASN A 106 -1.29 16.11 0.42
N GLU A 107 0.02 16.01 0.53
CA GLU A 107 0.69 14.81 1.03
C GLU A 107 0.70 14.83 2.57
N PRO A 108 0.57 13.67 3.24
CA PRO A 108 0.75 13.60 4.68
C PRO A 108 2.24 13.78 5.01
N ASP A 109 2.53 14.48 6.11
CA ASP A 109 3.84 14.35 6.74
C ASP A 109 3.97 12.97 7.41
N ASN A 110 5.20 12.61 7.79
CA ASN A 110 5.49 11.30 8.39
C ASN A 110 4.68 11.04 9.67
N GLU A 111 4.51 12.07 10.51
CA GLU A 111 3.78 11.96 11.77
C GLU A 111 2.29 11.68 11.52
N THR A 112 1.67 12.43 10.62
CA THR A 112 0.28 12.28 10.21
C THR A 112 0.05 10.92 9.55
N LEU A 113 0.99 10.47 8.70
CA LEU A 113 0.93 9.17 8.06
C LEU A 113 0.95 8.03 9.09
N ILE A 114 1.85 8.09 10.07
CA ILE A 114 1.92 7.10 11.16
C ILE A 114 0.64 7.11 12.00
N LYS A 115 0.15 8.29 12.39
CA LYS A 115 -1.09 8.41 13.17
C LYS A 115 -2.30 7.85 12.43
N LEU A 116 -2.41 8.09 11.13
CA LEU A 116 -3.47 7.52 10.29
C LEU A 116 -3.36 6.00 10.18
N ALA A 117 -2.13 5.48 9.99
CA ALA A 117 -1.86 4.05 9.94
C ALA A 117 -2.27 3.37 11.25
N SER A 118 -1.86 3.92 12.39
CA SER A 118 -2.23 3.43 13.72
C SER A 118 -3.74 3.54 13.99
N HIS A 119 -4.38 4.67 13.64
CA HIS A 119 -5.83 4.87 13.84
C HIS A 119 -6.67 3.82 13.13
N TYR A 120 -6.30 3.48 11.89
CA TYR A 120 -7.03 2.49 11.10
C TYR A 120 -6.51 1.05 11.23
N ASN A 121 -5.48 0.83 12.05
CA ASN A 121 -4.80 -0.45 12.21
C ASN A 121 -4.33 -1.05 10.86
N VAL A 122 -3.64 -0.23 10.07
CA VAL A 122 -3.06 -0.60 8.76
C VAL A 122 -1.60 -0.16 8.67
N THR A 123 -0.84 -0.67 7.71
CA THR A 123 0.54 -0.22 7.48
C THR A 123 0.59 1.10 6.69
N THR A 124 1.68 1.84 6.82
CA THR A 124 1.95 3.01 5.98
C THR A 124 2.08 2.61 4.51
N ASP A 125 2.69 1.45 4.21
CA ASP A 125 2.72 0.85 2.87
C ASP A 125 1.31 0.58 2.31
N TYR A 126 0.37 0.17 3.15
CA TYR A 126 -1.03 0.08 2.77
C TYR A 126 -1.63 1.46 2.53
N LEU A 127 -1.34 2.50 3.30
CA LEU A 127 -1.90 3.81 2.97
C LEU A 127 -1.31 4.37 1.66
N LEU A 128 -0.01 4.20 1.43
CA LEU A 128 0.72 4.80 0.32
C LEU A 128 0.62 4.03 -1.01
N GLY A 129 0.04 2.83 -1.04
CA GLY A 129 -0.06 2.07 -2.29
C GLY A 129 1.04 1.05 -2.54
N HIS A 130 2.03 0.96 -1.65
CA HIS A 130 3.18 0.08 -1.81
C HIS A 130 2.83 -1.40 -1.61
N LEU A 131 1.81 -1.71 -0.78
CA LEU A 131 1.38 -3.10 -0.52
C LEU A 131 0.86 -3.84 -1.77
N GLU A 132 0.24 -3.14 -2.73
CA GLU A 132 -0.30 -3.77 -3.97
C GLU A 132 0.74 -3.85 -5.08
N ARG A 133 1.72 -2.93 -5.07
CA ARG A 133 2.81 -2.92 -6.05
C ARG A 133 3.74 -4.11 -5.85
N ASN A 134 3.88 -4.57 -4.61
CA ASN A 134 4.64 -5.77 -4.32
C ASN A 134 3.75 -7.02 -4.44
N LYS A 135 3.50 -7.47 -5.68
CA LYS A 135 2.83 -8.76 -5.92
C LYS A 135 3.47 -9.91 -5.13
N ASN A 136 4.75 -9.80 -4.80
CA ASN A 136 5.53 -10.76 -4.02
C ASN A 136 5.22 -10.75 -2.50
N THR A 137 4.54 -9.72 -1.97
CA THR A 137 4.14 -9.63 -0.56
C THR A 137 2.80 -10.32 -0.29
N MET A 138 1.96 -10.50 -1.31
CA MET A 138 0.70 -11.24 -1.18
C MET A 138 0.96 -12.75 -1.27
N ILE A 139 0.23 -13.54 -0.48
CA ILE A 139 0.34 -15.01 -0.44
C ILE A 139 0.29 -15.64 -1.84
N GLY A 140 -0.57 -15.13 -2.74
CA GLY A 140 -0.65 -15.61 -4.13
C GLY A 140 0.64 -15.45 -4.91
N GLY A 141 1.33 -14.31 -4.76
CA GLY A 141 2.63 -14.10 -5.37
C GLY A 141 3.73 -14.94 -4.74
N LYS A 142 3.70 -15.13 -3.42
CA LYS A 142 4.66 -16.00 -2.73
C LYS A 142 4.51 -17.46 -3.15
N ILE A 143 3.27 -17.97 -3.25
CA ILE A 143 2.96 -19.31 -3.81
C ILE A 143 3.50 -19.42 -5.23
N LYS A 144 3.26 -18.42 -6.08
CA LYS A 144 3.75 -18.38 -7.46
C LYS A 144 5.28 -18.41 -7.53
N GLN A 145 5.94 -17.66 -6.65
CA GLN A 145 7.39 -17.62 -6.55
C GLN A 145 7.95 -19.00 -6.16
N LEU A 146 7.48 -19.56 -5.05
CA LEU A 146 7.92 -20.87 -4.55
C LEU A 146 7.69 -21.96 -5.60
N ARG A 147 6.52 -21.99 -6.24
CA ARG A 147 6.22 -22.92 -7.32
C ARG A 147 7.23 -22.84 -8.46
N LYS A 148 7.56 -21.62 -8.90
CA LYS A 148 8.54 -21.40 -9.98
C LYS A 148 9.96 -21.77 -9.57
N GLN A 149 10.36 -21.49 -8.32
CA GLN A 149 11.66 -21.88 -7.77
C GLN A 149 11.83 -23.40 -7.73
N HIS A 150 10.74 -24.14 -7.52
CA HIS A 150 10.72 -25.61 -7.55
C HIS A 150 10.42 -26.19 -8.94
N HIS A 151 10.42 -25.36 -9.99
CA HIS A 151 10.17 -25.77 -11.38
C HIS A 151 8.83 -26.47 -11.63
N LEU A 152 7.81 -26.15 -10.83
CA LEU A 152 6.47 -26.76 -10.93
C LEU A 152 5.57 -25.92 -11.86
N SER A 153 4.74 -26.58 -12.67
CA SER A 153 3.59 -25.92 -13.31
C SER A 153 2.44 -25.72 -12.32
N GLN A 154 1.45 -24.89 -12.67
CA GLN A 154 0.25 -24.71 -11.83
C GLN A 154 -0.51 -26.04 -11.66
N GLU A 155 -0.48 -26.90 -12.68
CA GLU A 155 -1.08 -28.24 -12.66
C GLU A 155 -0.34 -29.17 -11.70
N ASP A 156 0.99 -29.12 -11.71
CA ASP A 156 1.82 -29.96 -10.84
C ASP A 156 1.58 -29.61 -9.36
N LEU A 157 1.55 -28.31 -9.05
CA LEU A 157 1.28 -27.86 -7.69
C LEU A 157 -0.14 -28.23 -7.25
N ALA A 158 -1.12 -28.05 -8.14
CA ALA A 158 -2.51 -28.41 -7.87
C ALA A 158 -2.66 -29.91 -7.55
N SER A 159 -2.01 -30.75 -8.35
CA SER A 159 -1.97 -32.20 -8.16
C SER A 159 -1.31 -32.61 -6.83
N LYS A 160 -0.26 -31.89 -6.40
CA LYS A 160 0.42 -32.15 -5.12
C LYS A 160 -0.42 -31.75 -3.90
N ILE A 161 -1.17 -30.67 -4.00
CA ILE A 161 -2.01 -30.15 -2.90
C ILE A 161 -3.38 -30.83 -2.86
N GLY A 162 -3.82 -31.44 -3.97
CA GLY A 162 -5.16 -32.04 -4.07
C GLY A 162 -6.25 -31.03 -4.40
N VAL A 163 -5.92 -29.99 -5.18
CA VAL A 163 -6.87 -28.98 -5.67
C VAL A 163 -6.85 -28.92 -7.20
N THR A 164 -7.74 -28.14 -7.81
CA THR A 164 -7.72 -27.90 -9.25
C THR A 164 -6.68 -26.85 -9.64
N GLN A 165 -6.16 -26.94 -10.86
CA GLN A 165 -5.26 -25.91 -11.43
C GLN A 165 -5.90 -24.52 -11.45
N THR A 166 -7.21 -24.44 -11.67
CA THR A 166 -7.98 -23.19 -11.61
C THR A 166 -7.95 -22.57 -10.21
N THR A 167 -7.92 -23.39 -9.16
CA THR A 167 -7.80 -22.94 -7.76
C THR A 167 -6.43 -22.32 -7.51
N VAL A 168 -5.35 -22.98 -7.96
CA VAL A 168 -3.98 -22.43 -7.89
C VAL A 168 -3.88 -21.12 -8.68
N THR A 169 -4.48 -21.08 -9.88
CA THR A 169 -4.53 -19.87 -10.71
C THR A 169 -5.27 -18.73 -10.01
N ALA A 170 -6.36 -19.03 -9.31
CA ALA A 170 -7.12 -18.04 -8.55
C ALA A 170 -6.30 -17.51 -7.37
N TRP A 171 -5.55 -18.36 -6.66
CA TRP A 171 -4.62 -17.94 -5.62
C TRP A 171 -3.52 -17.03 -6.17
N GLU A 172 -2.82 -17.45 -7.23
CA GLU A 172 -1.71 -16.69 -7.82
C GLU A 172 -2.10 -15.33 -8.40
N ASN A 173 -3.38 -15.15 -8.71
CA ASN A 173 -3.94 -13.91 -9.23
C ASN A 173 -4.73 -13.14 -8.15
N ASN A 174 -4.62 -13.52 -6.88
CA ASN A 174 -5.30 -12.90 -5.74
C ASN A 174 -6.84 -12.86 -5.87
N LYS A 175 -7.43 -13.80 -6.61
CA LYS A 175 -8.89 -13.95 -6.75
C LYS A 175 -9.50 -14.74 -5.59
N SER A 176 -8.70 -15.59 -4.94
CA SER A 176 -9.06 -16.35 -3.74
C SER A 176 -7.82 -16.60 -2.90
N ILE A 177 -8.01 -17.09 -1.67
CA ILE A 177 -6.94 -17.40 -0.72
C ILE A 177 -7.05 -18.89 -0.34
N PRO A 178 -5.94 -19.62 -0.14
CA PRO A 178 -5.99 -20.97 0.40
C PRO A 178 -6.68 -21.01 1.77
N GLY A 179 -7.43 -22.07 2.05
CA GLY A 179 -7.93 -22.33 3.41
C GLY A 179 -6.79 -22.64 4.38
N ALA A 180 -7.05 -22.63 5.69
CA ALA A 180 -6.01 -22.82 6.72
C ALA A 180 -5.26 -24.15 6.55
N ASP A 181 -5.97 -25.27 6.37
CA ASP A 181 -5.35 -26.59 6.20
C ASP A 181 -4.49 -26.66 4.94
N THR A 182 -4.98 -26.10 3.83
CA THR A 182 -4.24 -26.03 2.57
C THR A 182 -3.00 -25.13 2.71
N LEU A 183 -3.11 -24.04 3.46
CA LEU A 183 -2.02 -23.12 3.70
C LEU A 183 -0.89 -23.80 4.48
N LEU A 184 -1.22 -24.55 5.54
CA LEU A 184 -0.25 -25.35 6.29
C LEU A 184 0.42 -26.39 5.38
N PHE A 185 -0.36 -27.09 4.55
CA PHE A 185 0.20 -28.06 3.60
C PHE A 185 1.17 -27.41 2.61
N ILE A 186 0.83 -26.24 2.06
CA ILE A 186 1.70 -25.49 1.16
C ILE A 186 3.00 -25.09 1.88
N ALA A 187 2.89 -24.62 3.12
CA ALA A 187 4.03 -24.23 3.94
C ALA A 187 4.98 -25.43 4.17
N ASP A 188 4.43 -26.56 4.59
CA ASP A 188 5.19 -27.82 4.79
C ASP A 188 5.83 -28.32 3.51
N TYR A 189 5.09 -28.30 2.39
CA TYR A 189 5.57 -28.75 1.09
C TYR A 189 6.78 -27.94 0.60
N PHE A 190 6.73 -26.62 0.75
CA PHE A 190 7.82 -25.73 0.36
C PHE A 190 8.87 -25.51 1.47
N LYS A 191 8.71 -26.15 2.64
CA LYS A 191 9.59 -26.00 3.80
C LYS A 191 9.76 -24.55 4.26
N VAL A 192 8.66 -23.80 4.23
CA VAL A 192 8.58 -22.41 4.73
C VAL A 192 7.60 -22.34 5.89
N SER A 193 7.69 -21.30 6.70
CA SER A 193 6.66 -21.07 7.74
C SER A 193 5.37 -20.51 7.12
N ALA A 194 4.24 -20.71 7.81
CA ALA A 194 2.97 -20.08 7.44
C ALA A 194 3.08 -18.54 7.43
N ASP A 195 3.85 -17.97 8.36
CA ASP A 195 4.09 -16.51 8.41
C ASP A 195 4.90 -16.03 7.20
N GLU A 196 5.92 -16.77 6.77
CA GLU A 196 6.68 -16.46 5.56
C GLU A 196 5.80 -16.56 4.30
N LEU A 197 4.91 -17.56 4.25
CA LEU A 197 3.96 -17.74 3.15
C LEU A 197 2.93 -16.62 3.10
N LEU A 198 2.52 -16.11 4.27
CA LEU A 198 1.60 -14.98 4.43
C LEU A 198 2.27 -13.61 4.21
N GLY A 199 3.58 -13.56 3.98
CA GLY A 199 4.30 -12.31 3.81
C GLY A 199 4.38 -11.47 5.09
N ARG A 200 4.17 -12.08 6.27
CA ARG A 200 4.51 -11.44 7.53
C ARG A 200 6.03 -11.42 7.60
N ASN A 201 6.60 -10.25 7.33
CA ASN A 201 8.02 -10.00 7.58
C ASN A 201 8.26 -10.29 9.06
N THR A 202 8.91 -11.41 9.37
CA THR A 202 9.45 -11.69 10.70
C THR A 202 10.65 -10.79 10.93
N ASN A 203 10.44 -9.47 10.87
CA ASN A 203 11.36 -8.49 11.45
C ASN A 203 11.23 -8.51 12.98
N TYR A 204 11.36 -9.70 13.57
CA TYR A 204 11.85 -9.85 14.93
C TYR A 204 13.38 -10.01 14.95
N HIS A 205 14.06 -9.86 13.80
CA HIS A 205 15.50 -9.65 13.77
C HIS A 205 15.83 -8.21 14.14
N THR A 206 15.57 -7.87 15.40
CA THR A 206 16.45 -6.93 16.05
C THR A 206 17.74 -7.71 16.32
N ASN A 207 18.90 -7.16 15.97
CA ASN A 207 20.19 -7.70 16.47
C ASN A 207 20.40 -7.30 17.94
N ASN A 208 19.35 -6.77 18.59
CA ASN A 208 19.36 -6.23 19.93
C ASN A 208 18.60 -7.20 20.83
N LEU A 209 19.36 -8.01 21.56
CA LEU A 209 18.84 -9.01 22.49
C LEU A 209 17.87 -8.41 23.52
N ASP A 210 18.00 -7.12 23.84
CA ASP A 210 17.12 -6.44 24.78
C ASP A 210 15.73 -6.19 24.18
N GLU A 211 15.67 -5.80 22.91
CA GLU A 211 14.41 -5.67 22.17
C GLU A 211 13.75 -7.04 21.93
N MET A 212 14.55 -8.10 21.71
CA MET A 212 14.06 -9.48 21.54
C MET A 212 13.34 -9.99 22.79
N ILE A 213 13.80 -9.60 23.99
CA ILE A 213 13.17 -9.99 25.25
C ILE A 213 11.84 -9.24 25.46
N ASP A 214 11.74 -7.99 25.01
CA ASP A 214 10.53 -7.19 25.17
C ASP A 214 9.37 -7.66 24.29
N ILE A 215 9.67 -8.17 23.09
CA ILE A 215 8.66 -8.73 22.17
C ILE A 215 8.29 -10.19 22.48
N ALA A 216 9.01 -10.87 23.38
CA ALA A 216 8.76 -12.28 23.68
C ALA A 216 7.46 -12.43 24.49
N ASP A 217 6.41 -12.98 23.90
CA ASP A 217 5.13 -13.17 24.58
C ASP A 217 5.05 -14.50 25.33
N THR A 218 5.75 -15.53 24.86
CA THR A 218 5.76 -16.86 25.48
C THR A 218 7.15 -17.49 25.52
N PHE A 219 7.35 -18.43 26.44
CA PHE A 219 8.47 -19.37 26.45
C PHE A 219 7.93 -20.78 26.58
N GLY A 220 7.98 -21.56 25.50
CA GLY A 220 7.16 -22.77 25.36
C GLY A 220 5.68 -22.43 25.39
N ASP A 221 4.92 -23.09 26.25
CA ASP A 221 3.47 -22.85 26.43
C ASP A 221 3.14 -21.84 27.55
N VAL A 222 4.16 -21.19 28.14
CA VAL A 222 3.99 -20.27 29.27
C VAL A 222 4.02 -18.82 28.78
N PHE A 223 3.02 -18.03 29.14
CA PHE A 223 2.98 -16.59 28.87
C PHE A 223 3.96 -15.84 29.78
N LEU A 224 4.80 -14.98 29.17
CA LEU A 224 5.83 -14.23 29.89
C LEU A 224 5.27 -12.93 30.46
N LEU A 225 5.32 -12.78 31.78
CA LEU A 225 4.98 -11.54 32.45
C LEU A 225 6.18 -10.57 32.44
N PRO A 226 5.97 -9.26 32.66
CA PRO A 226 7.05 -8.28 32.72
C PRO A 226 8.18 -8.64 33.71
N LYS A 227 7.83 -9.30 34.82
CA LYS A 227 8.82 -9.79 35.80
C LYS A 227 9.71 -10.90 35.25
N ASP A 228 9.19 -11.75 34.37
CA ASP A 228 9.92 -12.89 33.80
C ASP A 228 10.93 -12.39 32.76
N LYS A 229 10.52 -11.43 31.94
CA LYS A 229 11.40 -10.69 31.02
C LYS A 229 12.58 -10.03 31.74
N ARG A 230 12.33 -9.44 32.92
CA ARG A 230 13.38 -8.86 33.77
C ARG A 230 14.36 -9.90 34.29
N ILE A 231 13.88 -11.11 34.64
CA ILE A 231 14.74 -12.21 35.10
C ILE A 231 15.59 -12.74 33.94
N ILE A 232 14.99 -12.95 32.77
CA ILE A 232 15.68 -13.40 31.56
C ILE A 232 16.82 -12.45 31.19
N ARG A 233 16.58 -11.12 31.25
CA ARG A 233 17.63 -10.10 31.09
C ARG A 233 18.81 -10.30 32.04
N GLY A 234 18.52 -10.52 33.32
CA GLY A 234 19.54 -10.73 34.34
C GLY A 234 20.40 -11.96 34.09
N ILE A 235 19.78 -13.08 33.70
CA ILE A 235 20.48 -14.34 33.39
C ILE A 235 21.40 -14.16 32.19
N ILE A 236 20.88 -13.59 31.11
CA ILE A 236 21.62 -13.36 29.87
C ILE A 236 22.79 -12.42 30.10
N LYS A 237 22.56 -11.31 30.82
CA LYS A 237 23.63 -10.36 31.16
C LYS A 237 24.73 -11.03 31.99
N GLY A 238 24.35 -11.82 32.98
CA GLY A 238 25.30 -12.58 33.80
C GLY A 238 26.14 -13.58 33.00
N TYR A 239 25.57 -14.19 31.96
CA TYR A 239 26.29 -15.11 31.06
C TYR A 239 27.23 -14.39 30.08
N LEU A 240 26.87 -13.20 29.61
CA LEU A 240 27.71 -12.42 28.70
C LEU A 240 28.87 -11.73 29.41
N ASP A 241 28.69 -11.40 30.68
CA ASP A 241 29.70 -10.74 31.52
C ASP A 241 30.68 -11.74 32.19
N SER A 242 30.48 -13.05 32.02
CA SER A 242 31.28 -14.16 32.60
C SER A 242 32.19 -14.84 31.58
#